data_AF-A0A8T4NUP5-F1
#
_entry.id   AF-A0A8T4NUP5-F1
#
_cell.length_a   1.000
_cell.length_b   1.000
_cell.length_c   1.000
_cell.angle_alpha   90.00
_cell.angle_beta   90.00
_cell.angle_gamma   90.00
#
_symmetry.space_group_name_H-M   'P 1'
#
loop_
_entity.id
_entity.type
_entity.pdbx_description
1 polymer ?
#
loop_
_entity_poly.entity_id
_entity_poly.type
_entity_poly.pdbx_seq_one_letter_code
_entity_poly.pdbx_strand_id
1 'polypeptide(L)'
;MDLEELREKLKGYKKEEIIITDHAELQAIVREIDLEEVKENIIFPTKLVFARKQEAKERNKEKYDCYFAYSKHLYHRYALVLNGKVLIVTIIKINRDWQKAIG
;
A
#
# COMPACT_ATOMS: atom_id res chain seq x y z
N MET A 1 2.96 14.29 -6.79
CA MET A 1 2.16 13.17 -7.31
C MET A 1 0.91 13.11 -6.48
N ASP A 2 -0.24 13.29 -7.10
CA ASP A 2 -1.54 13.22 -6.42
C ASP A 2 -2.01 11.76 -6.26
N LEU A 3 -3.12 11.57 -5.55
CA LEU A 3 -3.68 10.24 -5.25
C LEU A 3 -4.09 9.49 -6.54
N GLU A 4 -4.63 10.20 -7.52
CA GLU A 4 -5.11 9.59 -8.77
C GLU A 4 -3.94 9.19 -9.66
N GLU A 5 -2.90 10.00 -9.75
CA GLU A 5 -1.66 9.64 -10.43
C GLU A 5 -1.05 8.36 -9.84
N LEU A 6 -1.09 8.18 -8.52
CA LEU A 6 -0.64 6.92 -7.90
C LEU A 6 -1.54 5.75 -8.28
N ARG A 7 -2.87 5.92 -8.24
CA ARG A 7 -3.82 4.87 -8.60
C ARG A 7 -3.61 4.39 -10.03
N GLU A 8 -3.49 5.32 -10.98
CA GLU A 8 -3.21 4.98 -12.39
C GLU A 8 -1.87 4.26 -12.54
N LYS A 9 -0.84 4.71 -11.82
CA LYS A 9 0.47 4.03 -11.82
C LYS A 9 0.37 2.60 -11.27
N LEU A 10 -0.35 2.39 -10.18
CA LEU A 10 -0.48 1.08 -9.55
C LEU A 10 -1.27 0.07 -10.41
N LYS A 11 -2.29 0.53 -11.15
CA LYS A 11 -3.05 -0.30 -12.10
C LYS A 11 -2.19 -0.89 -13.22
N GLY A 12 -1.04 -0.27 -13.53
CA GLY A 12 -0.14 -0.74 -14.58
C GLY A 12 0.68 -1.99 -14.21
N TYR A 13 0.71 -2.37 -12.93
CA TYR A 13 1.46 -3.54 -12.47
C TYR A 13 0.63 -4.82 -12.50
N LYS A 14 1.32 -5.95 -12.60
CA LYS A 14 0.73 -7.28 -12.46
C LYS A 14 1.00 -7.88 -11.07
N LYS A 15 0.23 -8.91 -10.69
CA LYS A 15 0.41 -9.60 -9.40
C LYS A 15 1.82 -10.15 -9.19
N GLU A 16 2.49 -10.60 -10.26
CA GLU A 16 3.87 -11.13 -10.18
C GLU A 16 4.94 -10.05 -9.98
N GLU A 17 4.60 -8.78 -10.25
CA GLU A 17 5.48 -7.63 -10.05
C GLU A 17 5.35 -7.03 -8.65
N ILE A 18 4.45 -7.57 -7.83
CA ILE A 18 4.25 -7.19 -6.44
C ILE A 18 5.03 -8.14 -5.54
N ILE A 19 6.02 -7.58 -4.87
CA ILE A 19 6.89 -8.28 -3.93
C ILE A 19 6.50 -7.85 -2.52
N ILE A 20 6.03 -8.79 -1.71
CA ILE A 20 5.86 -8.60 -0.27
C ILE A 20 7.15 -9.06 0.39
N THR A 21 7.80 -8.20 1.18
CA THR A 21 9.03 -8.59 1.87
C THR A 21 8.72 -9.56 3.00
N ASP A 22 9.68 -10.40 3.41
CA ASP A 22 9.52 -11.33 4.54
C ASP A 22 9.02 -10.61 5.81
N HIS A 23 9.51 -9.38 6.05
CA HIS A 23 9.06 -8.55 7.16
C HIS A 23 7.58 -8.19 7.05
N ALA A 24 7.12 -7.76 5.87
CA ALA A 24 5.74 -7.40 5.62
C ALA A 24 4.83 -8.64 5.65
N GLU A 25 5.31 -9.78 5.15
CA GLU A 25 4.60 -11.05 5.17
C GLU A 25 4.34 -11.51 6.62
N LEU A 26 5.38 -11.51 7.46
CA LEU A 26 5.22 -11.80 8.89
C LEU A 26 4.24 -10.83 9.57
N GLN A 27 4.27 -9.55 9.20
CA GLN A 27 3.33 -8.57 9.73
C GLN A 27 1.88 -8.86 9.34
N ALA A 28 1.65 -9.31 8.10
CA ALA A 28 0.33 -9.66 7.60
C ALA A 28 -0.21 -10.91 8.29
N ILE A 29 0.63 -11.96 8.44
CA ILE A 29 0.27 -13.19 9.15
C ILE A 29 -0.16 -12.90 10.59
N VAL A 30 0.66 -12.16 11.35
CA VAL A 30 0.37 -11.82 12.76
C VAL A 30 -0.90 -10.97 12.91
N ARG A 31 -1.31 -10.26 11.86
CA ARG A 31 -2.47 -9.33 11.88
C ARG A 31 -3.69 -9.88 11.15
N GLU A 32 -3.63 -11.13 10.71
CA GLU A 32 -4.69 -11.81 9.96
C GLU A 32 -5.12 -10.99 8.73
N ILE A 33 -4.13 -10.57 7.93
CA ILE A 33 -4.34 -9.88 6.66
C ILE A 33 -3.99 -10.86 5.54
N ASP A 34 -4.91 -11.05 4.60
CA ASP A 34 -4.69 -11.91 3.45
C ASP A 34 -3.68 -11.24 2.49
N LEU A 35 -2.60 -11.96 2.17
CA LEU A 35 -1.57 -11.50 1.23
C LEU A 35 -2.13 -11.33 -0.18
N GLU A 36 -3.13 -12.12 -0.57
CA GLU A 36 -3.78 -11.99 -1.85
C GLU A 36 -4.62 -10.71 -1.91
N GLU A 37 -5.34 -10.38 -0.84
CA GLU A 37 -6.03 -9.08 -0.70
C GLU A 37 -5.04 -7.91 -0.79
N VAL A 38 -3.86 -8.04 -0.19
CA VAL A 38 -2.81 -7.01 -0.26
C VAL A 38 -2.38 -6.80 -1.72
N LYS A 39 -2.13 -7.88 -2.49
CA LYS A 39 -1.77 -7.78 -3.91
C LYS A 39 -2.90 -7.21 -4.75
N GLU A 40 -4.13 -7.62 -4.50
CA GLU A 40 -5.32 -7.12 -5.18
C GLU A 40 -5.55 -5.63 -4.93
N ASN A 41 -5.36 -5.17 -3.70
CA ASN A 41 -5.42 -3.76 -3.36
C ASN A 41 -4.43 -2.92 -4.20
N ILE A 42 -3.25 -3.46 -4.54
CA ILE A 42 -2.29 -2.75 -5.39
C ILE A 42 -2.77 -2.67 -6.84
N ILE A 43 -3.12 -3.80 -7.47
CA ILE A 43 -3.50 -3.80 -8.90
C ILE A 43 -4.90 -3.22 -9.16
N PHE A 44 -5.78 -3.25 -8.15
CA PHE A 44 -7.11 -2.66 -8.16
C PHE A 44 -7.24 -1.62 -7.03
N PRO A 45 -6.58 -0.45 -7.15
CA PRO A 45 -6.43 0.50 -6.04
C PRO A 45 -7.67 1.37 -5.78
N THR A 46 -8.87 0.83 -6.01
CA THR A 46 -10.16 1.50 -5.76
C THR A 46 -10.35 1.86 -4.29
N LYS A 47 -9.74 1.07 -3.40
CA LYS A 47 -9.76 1.26 -1.94
C LYS A 47 -8.63 2.16 -1.42
N LEU A 48 -7.73 2.64 -2.27
CA LEU A 48 -6.64 3.53 -1.87
C LEU A 48 -7.21 4.92 -1.53
N VAL A 49 -7.44 5.21 -0.25
CA VAL A 49 -8.10 6.47 0.18
C VAL A 49 -7.12 7.60 0.44
N PHE A 50 -5.85 7.27 0.69
CA PHE A 50 -4.81 8.27 0.92
C PHE A 50 -3.42 7.73 0.59
N ALA A 51 -2.57 8.61 0.09
CA ALA A 51 -1.18 8.31 -0.18
C ALA A 51 -0.31 9.51 0.14
N ARG A 52 0.83 9.27 0.79
CA ARG A 52 1.83 10.29 1.07
C ARG A 52 3.18 9.85 0.54
N LYS A 53 3.77 10.67 -0.34
CA LYS A 53 5.16 10.47 -0.79
C LYS A 53 6.11 10.70 0.38
N GLN A 54 7.05 9.78 0.56
CA GLN A 54 8.15 9.89 1.51
C GLN A 54 9.46 10.14 0.77
N GLU A 55 10.44 10.70 1.49
CA GLU A 55 11.80 10.76 0.98
C GLU A 55 12.35 9.35 0.77
N ALA A 56 12.88 9.11 -0.42
CA ALA A 56 13.63 7.92 -0.75
C ALA A 56 15.12 8.27 -0.73
N LYS A 57 15.95 7.42 -0.09
CA LYS A 57 17.40 7.61 -0.04
C LYS A 57 18.07 7.40 -1.41
N GLU A 58 17.44 6.63 -2.29
CA GLU A 58 17.99 6.23 -3.59
C GLU A 58 17.24 6.93 -4.73
N ARG A 59 17.98 7.45 -5.72
CA ARG A 59 17.44 8.28 -6.81
C ARG A 59 16.36 7.61 -7.67
N ASN A 60 16.36 6.29 -7.78
CA ASN A 60 15.45 5.53 -8.65
C ASN A 60 14.31 4.85 -7.87
N LYS A 61 14.16 5.18 -6.57
CA LYS A 61 13.10 4.63 -5.73
C LYS A 61 12.10 5.70 -5.39
N GLU A 62 10.83 5.37 -5.46
CA GLU A 62 9.77 6.21 -4.93
C GLU A 62 9.11 5.51 -3.76
N LYS A 63 9.06 6.17 -2.60
CA LYS A 63 8.47 5.61 -1.40
C LYS A 63 7.12 6.27 -1.11
N TYR A 64 6.12 5.45 -0.82
CA TYR A 64 4.78 5.91 -0.49
C TYR A 64 4.27 5.24 0.77
N ASP A 65 3.65 6.03 1.64
CA ASP A 65 2.74 5.51 2.65
C ASP A 65 1.33 5.53 2.09
N CYS A 66 0.74 4.35 1.89
CA CYS A 66 -0.57 4.16 1.26
C CYS A 66 -1.57 3.61 2.27
N TYR A 67 -2.81 4.07 2.17
CA TYR A 67 -3.89 3.76 3.10
C TYR A 67 -5.04 3.16 2.29
N PHE A 68 -5.32 1.88 2.51
CA PHE A 68 -6.36 1.13 1.81
C PHE A 68 -7.52 0.85 2.74
N ALA A 69 -8.71 1.38 2.44
CA ALA A 69 -9.90 1.13 3.24
C ALA A 69 -10.37 -0.32 3.09
N TYR A 70 -10.53 -1.03 4.21
CA TYR A 70 -11.13 -2.38 4.22
C TYR A 70 -12.51 -2.42 4.88
N SER A 71 -12.93 -1.31 5.49
CA SER A 71 -14.31 -1.12 5.95
C SER A 71 -14.71 0.35 5.83
N LYS A 72 -15.93 0.70 6.26
CA LYS A 72 -16.43 2.09 6.25
C LYS A 72 -15.49 3.06 6.98
N HIS A 73 -14.81 2.58 8.03
CA HIS A 73 -13.97 3.41 8.89
C HIS A 73 -12.52 2.90 8.98
N LEU A 74 -12.25 1.62 8.69
CA LEU A 74 -10.95 1.03 8.97
C LEU A 74 -10.10 0.89 7.72
N TYR A 75 -8.77 0.84 7.91
CA TYR A 75 -7.82 0.83 6.81
C TYR A 75 -6.56 0.02 7.10
N HIS A 76 -5.97 -0.53 6.04
CA HIS A 76 -4.62 -1.04 6.06
C HIS A 76 -3.66 0.08 5.65
N ARG A 77 -2.50 0.16 6.31
CA ARG A 77 -1.39 1.00 5.88
C ARG A 77 -0.32 0.13 5.24
N TYR A 78 0.05 0.46 4.01
CA TYR A 78 1.16 -0.17 3.29
C TYR A 78 2.27 0.84 3.07
N ALA A 79 3.51 0.48 3.41
CA ALA A 79 4.68 1.23 2.95
C ALA A 79 5.17 0.62 1.64
N LEU A 80 4.99 1.34 0.54
CA LEU A 80 5.34 0.92 -0.81
C LEU A 80 6.66 1.54 -1.26
N VAL A 81 7.44 0.78 -2.02
CA VAL A 81 8.60 1.27 -2.76
C VAL A 81 8.43 0.88 -4.23
N LEU A 82 8.41 1.87 -5.12
CA LEU A 82 8.34 1.67 -6.56
C LEU A 82 9.75 1.77 -7.15
N ASN A 83 10.17 0.74 -7.88
CA ASN A 83 11.47 0.63 -8.56
C ASN A 83 11.35 -0.32 -9.77
N GLY A 84 10.44 -0.01 -10.71
CA GLY A 84 10.05 -0.94 -11.78
C GLY A 84 9.22 -2.15 -11.31
N LYS A 85 9.25 -2.47 -10.01
CA LYS A 85 8.34 -3.38 -9.30
C LYS A 85 7.68 -2.64 -8.13
N VAL A 86 6.65 -3.24 -7.55
CA VAL A 86 6.03 -2.75 -6.30
C VAL A 86 6.56 -3.58 -5.14
N LEU A 87 7.35 -2.98 -4.27
CA LEU A 87 7.80 -3.63 -3.04
C LEU A 87 6.93 -3.15 -1.88
N ILE A 88 6.32 -4.08 -1.16
CA ILE A 88 5.55 -3.83 0.06
C ILE A 88 6.46 -4.14 1.24
N VAL A 89 6.90 -3.08 1.92
CA VAL A 89 7.89 -3.18 3.01
C VAL A 89 7.24 -3.25 4.37
N THR A 90 6.01 -2.75 4.51
CA THR A 90 5.29 -2.74 5.77
C THR A 90 3.81 -2.91 5.50
N ILE A 91 3.15 -3.74 6.29
CA ILE A 91 1.70 -3.96 6.28
C ILE A 91 1.19 -3.80 7.71
N ILE A 92 0.25 -2.87 7.91
CA ILE A 92 -0.34 -2.60 9.24
C ILE A 92 -1.85 -2.58 9.11
N LYS A 93 -2.54 -3.36 9.96
CA LYS A 93 -3.97 -3.24 10.20
C LYS A 93 -4.22 -2.09 11.17
N ILE A 94 -4.99 -1.09 10.77
CA ILE A 94 -5.32 0.05 11.63
C ILE A 94 -6.83 0.07 11.89
N ASN A 95 -7.18 -0.15 13.16
CA ASN A 95 -8.56 -0.12 13.65
C ASN A 95 -8.95 1.31 14.09
N ARG A 96 -8.65 2.32 13.27
CA ARG A 96 -9.01 3.72 13.50
C ARG A 96 -9.70 4.28 12.27
N ASP A 97 -10.52 5.30 12.48
CA ASP A 97 -11.26 5.96 11.41
C ASP A 97 -10.30 6.65 10.41
N TRP A 98 -10.20 6.13 9.19
CA TRP A 98 -9.35 6.73 8.15
C TRP A 98 -9.80 8.14 7.82
N GLN A 99 -11.10 8.45 7.92
CA GLN A 99 -11.62 9.79 7.62
C GLN A 99 -11.04 10.84 8.57
N LYS A 100 -10.72 10.45 9.81
CA LYS A 100 -10.05 11.31 10.79
C LYS A 100 -8.53 11.37 10.62
N ALA A 101 -7.95 10.40 9.91
CA ALA A 101 -6.50 10.33 9.70
C ALA A 101 -6.04 11.11 8.47
N ILE A 102 -6.95 11.37 7.52
CA ILE A 102 -6.65 12.03 6.26
C ILE A 102 -7.31 13.42 6.12
N GLY A 103 -8.18 13.78 7.08
CA GLY A 103 -8.88 15.05 7.18
C GLY A 103 -8.19 16.04 8.11
#